data_AF-A0A5N8YKQ0-F1
#
_entry.id   AF-A0A5N8YKQ0-F1
#
_cell.length_a   1.000
_cell.length_b   1.000
_cell.length_c   1.000
_cell.angle_alpha   90.00
_cell.angle_beta   90.00
_cell.angle_gamma   90.00
#
_symmetry.space_group_name_H-M   'P 1'
#
loop_
_entity.id
_entity.type
_entity.pdbx_description
1 polymer ?
#
loop_
_entity_poly.entity_id
_entity_poly.type
_entity_poly.pdbx_seq_one_letter_code
_entity_poly.pdbx_strand_id
1 'polypeptide(L)'
;ANKVSRMQILNLAIETIKVGRALGYSVVPPMGDFSLDDMEEAAGPNGHPELDRVLLGEPPAVPGRPSMAQDVIKGRATEIDYLNGMVSDKGTEIGIKTPYSNAVVEVLKAVESGEFDVGVDNLDRVASIVRASA
;
A
#
# COMPACT_ATOMS: atom_id res chain seq x y z
N ALA A 1 -6.39 0.77 12.55
CA ALA A 1 -6.10 -0.47 11.77
C ALA A 1 -5.22 -1.45 12.57
N ASN A 2 -5.14 -2.75 12.21
CA ASN A 2 -4.23 -3.71 12.87
C ASN A 2 -2.75 -3.47 12.43
N LYS A 3 -1.78 -4.10 13.11
CA LYS A 3 -0.34 -3.85 12.87
C LYS A 3 0.09 -4.25 11.45
N VAL A 4 -0.41 -5.36 10.92
CA VAL A 4 -0.07 -5.85 9.57
C VAL A 4 -0.53 -4.85 8.51
N SER A 5 -1.77 -4.37 8.63
CA SER A 5 -2.31 -3.36 7.70
C SER A 5 -1.49 -2.06 7.73
N ARG A 6 -1.11 -1.57 8.91
CA ARG A 6 -0.33 -0.32 9.02
C ARG A 6 1.06 -0.45 8.40
N MET A 7 1.72 -1.59 8.60
CA MET A 7 3.00 -1.89 7.98
C MET A 7 2.90 -1.93 6.44
N GLN A 8 1.85 -2.55 5.90
CA GLN A 8 1.61 -2.58 4.45
C GLN A 8 1.33 -1.18 3.90
N ILE A 9 0.51 -0.38 4.58
CA ILE A 9 0.25 1.03 4.22
C ILE A 9 1.56 1.82 4.12
N LEU A 10 2.45 1.66 5.10
CA LEU A 10 3.75 2.34 5.13
C LEU A 10 4.65 1.95 3.97
N ASN A 11 4.74 0.65 3.69
CA ASN A 11 5.57 0.16 2.60
C ASN A 11 5.05 0.59 1.22
N LEU A 12 3.72 0.61 1.02
CA LEU A 12 3.12 1.14 -0.20
C LEU A 12 3.42 2.64 -0.38
N ALA A 13 3.33 3.41 0.71
CA ALA A 13 3.63 4.84 0.68
C ALA A 13 5.09 5.11 0.31
N ILE A 14 6.04 4.41 0.96
CA ILE A 14 7.47 4.65 0.71
C ILE A 14 7.91 4.19 -0.68
N GLU A 15 7.37 3.08 -1.20
CA GLU A 15 7.60 2.65 -2.59
C GLU A 15 7.19 3.73 -3.58
N THR A 16 5.98 4.27 -3.41
CA THR A 16 5.45 5.34 -4.26
C THR A 16 6.35 6.57 -4.22
N ILE A 17 6.82 6.97 -3.03
CA ILE A 17 7.70 8.13 -2.89
C ILE A 17 9.07 7.88 -3.53
N LYS A 18 9.68 6.71 -3.30
CA LYS A 18 10.98 6.34 -3.88
C LYS A 18 10.94 6.36 -5.40
N VAL A 19 9.93 5.72 -6.01
CA VAL A 19 9.74 5.71 -7.46
C VAL A 19 9.48 7.12 -7.99
N GLY A 20 8.54 7.86 -7.39
CA GLY A 20 8.20 9.20 -7.86
C GLY A 20 9.37 10.18 -7.81
N ARG A 21 10.16 10.17 -6.73
CA ARG A 21 11.33 11.05 -6.61
C ARG A 21 12.46 10.65 -7.54
N ALA A 22 12.68 9.35 -7.76
CA ALA A 22 13.68 8.87 -8.72
C ALA A 22 13.36 9.29 -10.17
N LEU A 23 12.08 9.45 -10.50
CA LEU A 23 11.62 10.01 -11.77
C LEU A 23 11.71 11.55 -11.85
N GLY A 24 12.16 12.22 -10.79
CA GLY A 24 12.31 13.68 -10.74
C GLY A 24 11.07 14.43 -10.27
N TYR A 25 10.01 13.75 -9.80
CA TYR A 25 8.85 14.44 -9.26
C TYR A 25 9.10 14.97 -7.84
N SER A 26 8.56 16.14 -7.53
CA SER A 26 8.54 16.70 -6.18
C SER A 26 7.45 16.06 -5.32
N VAL A 27 7.64 14.80 -4.94
CA VAL A 27 6.74 14.09 -4.02
C VAL A 27 7.05 14.50 -2.58
N VAL A 28 6.05 15.07 -1.91
CA VAL A 28 6.10 15.40 -0.49
C VAL A 28 5.58 14.23 0.35
N PRO A 29 6.06 14.06 1.60
CA PRO A 29 5.50 13.07 2.51
C PRO A 29 3.98 13.28 2.69
N PRO A 30 3.15 12.24 2.57
CA PRO A 30 1.70 12.37 2.64
C PRO A 30 1.16 12.56 4.08
N MET A 31 2.00 12.41 5.11
CA MET A 31 1.59 12.32 6.52
C MET A 31 2.09 13.52 7.34
N GLY A 32 1.66 14.74 7.01
CA GLY A 32 1.98 15.94 7.80
C GLY A 32 3.49 16.24 7.85
N ASP A 33 4.03 16.38 9.07
CA ASP A 33 5.41 16.83 9.31
C ASP A 33 6.46 15.70 9.28
N PHE A 34 6.08 14.45 8.98
CA PHE A 34 7.05 13.36 8.88
C PHE A 34 7.93 13.50 7.64
N SER A 35 9.24 13.35 7.83
CA SER A 35 10.22 13.32 6.75
C SER A 35 10.21 11.98 6.00
N LEU A 36 10.98 11.91 4.91
CA LEU A 36 11.17 10.63 4.21
C LEU A 36 11.91 9.62 5.06
N ASP A 37 12.90 10.06 5.83
CA ASP A 37 13.67 9.19 6.70
C ASP A 37 12.76 8.58 7.77
N ASP A 38 11.82 9.36 8.32
CA ASP A 38 10.83 8.86 9.28
C ASP A 38 9.92 7.80 8.64
N MET A 39 9.52 7.99 7.37
CA MET A 39 8.71 7.00 6.64
C MET A 39 9.50 5.72 6.33
N GLU A 40 10.78 5.84 5.97
CA GLU A 40 11.67 4.70 5.75
C GLU A 40 11.89 3.91 7.04
N GLU A 41 12.14 4.60 8.15
CA GLU A 41 12.24 3.98 9.48
C GLU A 41 10.94 3.28 9.87
N ALA A 42 9.79 3.94 9.65
CA ALA A 42 8.48 3.40 9.96
C ALA A 42 8.15 2.12 9.18
N ALA A 43 8.56 2.05 7.91
CA ALA A 43 8.37 0.88 7.05
C ALA A 43 9.30 -0.29 7.42
N GLY A 44 10.40 0.00 8.13
CA GLY A 44 11.40 -0.95 8.57
C GLY A 44 11.02 -1.76 9.83
N PRO A 45 11.91 -2.67 10.28
CA PRO A 45 11.62 -3.57 11.40
C PRO A 45 11.50 -2.85 12.75
N ASN A 46 12.13 -1.68 12.89
CA ASN A 46 12.10 -0.88 14.11
C ASN A 46 10.76 -0.14 14.27
N GLY A 47 10.11 0.21 13.14
CA GLY A 47 8.90 1.00 13.12
C GLY A 47 9.11 2.44 13.62
N HIS A 48 8.04 3.22 13.65
CA HIS A 48 8.07 4.61 14.14
C HIS A 48 6.82 4.87 15.01
N PRO A 49 6.95 4.96 16.35
CA PRO A 49 5.81 4.98 17.26
C PRO A 49 4.79 6.10 17.00
N GLU A 50 5.26 7.29 16.63
CA GLU A 50 4.37 8.44 16.39
C GLU A 50 3.56 8.27 15.11
N LEU A 51 4.22 7.90 14.01
CA LEU A 51 3.58 7.58 12.75
C LEU A 51 2.64 6.37 12.88
N ASP A 52 3.01 5.35 13.66
CA ASP A 52 2.13 4.22 13.98
C ASP A 52 0.86 4.66 14.72
N ARG A 53 0.95 5.65 15.63
CA ARG A 53 -0.22 6.27 16.29
C ARG A 53 -1.08 7.05 15.31
N VAL A 54 -0.49 7.77 14.36
CA VAL A 54 -1.25 8.48 13.32
C VAL A 54 -2.05 7.49 12.47
N LEU A 55 -1.44 6.37 12.07
CA LEU A 55 -2.11 5.32 11.28
C LEU A 55 -3.08 4.44 12.09
N LEU A 56 -2.91 4.38 13.41
CA LEU A 56 -3.92 3.80 14.29
C LEU A 56 -5.22 4.58 14.14
N GLY A 57 -5.12 5.91 14.19
CA GLY A 57 -6.18 6.88 13.95
C GLY A 57 -7.39 6.71 14.88
N GLU A 58 -8.33 7.63 14.78
CA GLU A 58 -9.67 7.45 15.33
C GLU A 58 -10.62 6.98 14.22
N PRO A 59 -11.58 6.09 14.52
CA PRO A 59 -12.62 5.74 13.56
C PRO A 59 -13.36 7.01 13.10
N PRO A 60 -13.71 7.12 11.80
CA PRO A 60 -14.44 8.28 11.33
C PRO A 60 -15.82 8.37 12.01
N ALA A 61 -16.26 9.59 12.32
CA ALA A 61 -17.55 9.85 12.95
C ALA A 61 -18.73 9.29 12.12
N VAL A 62 -18.57 9.25 10.79
CA VAL A 62 -19.50 8.63 9.86
C VAL A 62 -18.87 7.35 9.30
N PRO A 63 -19.48 6.17 9.52
CA PRO A 63 -19.00 4.94 8.90
C PRO A 63 -19.01 5.04 7.38
N GLY A 64 -17.89 4.70 6.75
CA GLY A 64 -17.75 4.73 5.30
C GLY A 64 -16.74 3.70 4.83
N ARG A 65 -16.89 3.29 3.56
CA ARG A 65 -15.88 2.48 2.86
C ARG A 65 -15.26 3.33 1.75
N PRO A 66 -13.94 3.24 1.54
CA PRO A 66 -13.29 3.91 0.41
C PRO A 66 -13.85 3.41 -0.92
N SER A 67 -13.75 4.23 -1.97
CA SER A 67 -14.36 3.97 -3.29
C SER A 67 -13.99 2.60 -3.85
N MET A 68 -12.69 2.28 -3.90
CA MET A 68 -12.19 0.99 -4.39
C MET A 68 -12.79 -0.20 -3.63
N ALA A 69 -12.93 -0.11 -2.31
CA ALA A 69 -13.57 -1.18 -1.52
C ALA A 69 -15.07 -1.32 -1.86
N GLN A 70 -15.74 -0.24 -2.26
CA GLN A 70 -17.12 -0.34 -2.75
C GLN A 70 -17.19 -0.97 -4.15
N ASP A 71 -16.24 -0.69 -5.03
CA ASP A 71 -16.21 -1.27 -6.37
C ASP A 71 -15.98 -2.78 -6.30
N VAL A 72 -15.04 -3.23 -5.47
CA VAL A 72 -14.83 -4.65 -5.16
C VAL A 72 -16.12 -5.32 -4.66
N ILE A 73 -16.80 -4.73 -3.68
CA ILE A 73 -18.05 -5.30 -3.12
C ILE A 73 -19.17 -5.36 -4.17
N LYS A 74 -19.17 -4.46 -5.15
CA LYS A 74 -20.15 -4.42 -6.24
C LYS A 74 -19.73 -5.24 -7.46
N GLY A 75 -18.59 -5.93 -7.43
CA GLY A 75 -18.05 -6.71 -8.54
C GLY A 75 -17.65 -5.84 -9.74
N ARG A 76 -17.17 -4.63 -9.49
CA ARG A 76 -16.71 -3.70 -10.53
C ARG A 76 -15.18 -3.76 -10.64
N ALA A 77 -14.68 -3.48 -11.83
CA ALA A 77 -13.26 -3.24 -12.04
C ALA A 77 -12.79 -2.03 -11.20
N THR A 78 -11.62 -2.16 -10.60
CA THR A 78 -10.98 -1.10 -9.82
C THR A 78 -9.92 -0.35 -10.62
N GLU A 79 -9.39 0.71 -10.03
CA GLU A 79 -8.32 1.54 -10.63
C GLU A 79 -6.91 0.99 -10.29
N ILE A 80 -6.79 -0.23 -9.77
CA ILE A 80 -5.53 -0.74 -9.19
C ILE A 80 -4.34 -0.73 -10.15
N ASP A 81 -4.59 -1.04 -11.43
CA ASP A 81 -3.57 -1.01 -12.48
C ASP A 81 -3.01 0.39 -12.71
N TYR A 82 -3.83 1.41 -12.55
CA TYR A 82 -3.44 2.81 -12.74
C TYR A 82 -2.87 3.45 -11.46
N LEU A 83 -3.05 2.81 -10.31
CA LEU A 83 -2.50 3.25 -9.03
C LEU A 83 -1.23 2.46 -8.70
N ASN A 84 -1.35 1.35 -7.97
CA ASN A 84 -0.20 0.54 -7.58
C ASN A 84 0.46 -0.15 -8.78
N GLY A 85 -0.31 -0.53 -9.81
CA GLY A 85 0.25 -1.06 -11.05
C GLY A 85 1.19 -0.06 -11.74
N MET A 86 0.82 1.22 -11.77
CA MET A 86 1.68 2.27 -12.31
C MET A 86 2.99 2.42 -11.50
N VAL A 87 2.90 2.36 -10.17
CA VAL A 87 4.10 2.40 -9.30
C VAL A 87 5.01 1.20 -9.59
N SER A 88 4.43 0.01 -9.75
CA SER A 88 5.14 -1.22 -10.09
C SER A 88 5.85 -1.16 -11.44
N ASP A 89 5.14 -0.72 -12.48
CA ASP A 89 5.68 -0.61 -13.83
C ASP A 89 6.83 0.40 -13.86
N LYS A 90 6.62 1.58 -13.25
CA LYS A 90 7.64 2.62 -13.18
C LYS A 90 8.83 2.24 -12.32
N GLY A 91 8.62 1.56 -11.21
CA GLY A 91 9.71 1.01 -10.40
C GLY A 91 10.56 0.05 -11.23
N THR A 92 9.92 -0.85 -11.98
CA THR A 92 10.61 -1.81 -12.87
C THR A 92 11.40 -1.12 -13.97
N GLU A 93 10.82 -0.11 -14.64
CA GLU A 93 11.50 0.67 -15.69
C GLU A 93 12.82 1.31 -15.21
N ILE A 94 12.88 1.75 -13.95
CA ILE A 94 14.04 2.46 -13.39
C ILE A 94 14.87 1.62 -12.40
N GLY A 95 14.57 0.33 -12.27
CA GLY A 95 15.32 -0.60 -11.40
C GLY A 95 15.07 -0.44 -9.90
N ILE A 96 13.94 0.14 -9.48
CA ILE A 96 13.53 0.24 -8.07
C ILE A 96 12.49 -0.85 -7.78
N LYS A 97 12.77 -1.71 -6.79
CA LYS A 97 11.83 -2.76 -6.36
C LYS A 97 10.62 -2.16 -5.65
N THR A 98 9.43 -2.67 -5.97
CA THR A 98 8.14 -2.27 -5.37
C THR A 98 7.33 -3.51 -4.94
N PRO A 99 7.87 -4.36 -4.06
CA PRO A 99 7.28 -5.65 -3.73
C PRO A 99 5.85 -5.56 -3.15
N TYR A 100 5.52 -4.52 -2.38
CA TYR A 100 4.18 -4.36 -1.82
C TYR A 100 3.19 -3.93 -2.91
N SER A 101 3.56 -2.99 -3.77
CA SER A 101 2.72 -2.56 -4.90
C SER A 101 2.43 -3.73 -5.83
N ASN A 102 3.43 -4.56 -6.12
CA ASN A 102 3.27 -5.79 -6.92
C ASN A 102 2.27 -6.76 -6.24
N ALA A 103 2.47 -7.03 -4.95
CA ALA A 103 1.66 -7.98 -4.21
C ALA A 103 0.19 -7.53 -4.06
N VAL A 104 -0.08 -6.24 -3.83
CA VAL A 104 -1.47 -5.76 -3.74
C VAL A 104 -2.18 -5.76 -5.08
N VAL A 105 -1.47 -5.49 -6.19
CA VAL A 105 -2.03 -5.61 -7.55
C VAL A 105 -2.42 -7.07 -7.82
N GLU A 106 -1.54 -8.02 -7.53
CA GLU A 106 -1.80 -9.44 -7.70
C GLU A 106 -3.02 -9.91 -6.89
N VAL A 107 -3.03 -9.60 -5.58
CA VAL A 107 -4.11 -10.02 -4.69
C VAL A 107 -5.44 -9.37 -5.07
N LEU A 108 -5.44 -8.08 -5.45
CA LEU A 108 -6.69 -7.41 -5.80
C LEU A 108 -7.25 -7.91 -7.14
N LYS A 109 -6.41 -8.24 -8.12
CA LYS A 109 -6.84 -8.89 -9.36
C LYS A 109 -7.46 -10.26 -9.12
N ALA A 110 -6.91 -11.04 -8.20
CA ALA A 110 -7.49 -12.32 -7.79
C ALA A 110 -8.85 -12.13 -7.07
N VAL A 111 -9.04 -11.03 -6.34
CA VAL A 111 -10.35 -10.67 -5.79
C VAL A 111 -11.33 -10.27 -6.91
N GLU A 112 -10.91 -9.48 -7.89
CA GLU A 112 -11.74 -9.06 -9.03
C GLU A 112 -12.17 -10.22 -9.93
N SER A 113 -11.31 -11.23 -10.10
CA SER A 113 -11.63 -12.45 -10.87
C SER A 113 -12.52 -13.44 -10.12
N GLY A 114 -12.73 -13.23 -8.81
CA GLY A 114 -13.44 -14.15 -7.93
C GLY A 114 -12.60 -15.36 -7.49
N GLU A 115 -11.29 -15.36 -7.73
CA GLU A 115 -10.37 -16.37 -7.21
C GLU A 115 -10.22 -16.26 -5.68
N PHE A 116 -10.17 -15.04 -5.16
CA PHE A 116 -10.14 -14.76 -3.72
C PHE A 116 -11.41 -14.03 -3.27
N ASP A 117 -11.92 -14.41 -2.09
CA ASP A 117 -12.98 -13.66 -1.43
C ASP A 117 -12.44 -12.35 -0.83
N VAL A 118 -13.34 -11.38 -0.64
CA VAL A 118 -13.02 -10.15 0.09
C VAL A 118 -12.89 -10.47 1.57
N GLY A 119 -11.66 -10.42 2.10
CA GLY A 119 -11.40 -10.77 3.49
C GLY A 119 -10.09 -10.21 4.04
N VAL A 120 -9.95 -10.31 5.36
CA VAL A 120 -8.74 -9.88 6.08
C VAL A 120 -7.55 -10.81 5.84
N ASP A 121 -7.80 -12.05 5.39
CA ASP A 121 -6.79 -13.04 5.00
C ASP A 121 -5.96 -12.58 3.80
N ASN A 122 -6.49 -11.68 2.97
CA ASN A 122 -5.75 -11.06 1.88
C ASN A 122 -4.53 -10.26 2.38
N LEU A 123 -4.54 -9.78 3.62
CA LEU A 123 -3.34 -9.16 4.22
C LEU A 123 -2.19 -10.17 4.36
N ASP A 124 -2.50 -11.42 4.75
CA ASP A 124 -1.50 -12.47 4.90
C ASP A 124 -0.99 -12.97 3.55
N ARG A 125 -1.84 -12.94 2.51
CA ARG A 125 -1.43 -13.22 1.12
C ARG A 125 -0.42 -12.21 0.63
N VAL A 126 -0.71 -10.91 0.78
CA VAL A 126 0.23 -9.83 0.45
C VAL A 126 1.56 -10.03 1.17
N ALA A 127 1.52 -10.29 2.49
CA ALA A 127 2.74 -10.50 3.27
C ALA A 127 3.54 -11.73 2.81
N SER A 128 2.87 -12.78 2.32
CA SER A 128 3.51 -13.99 1.81
C SER A 128 4.18 -13.75 0.46
N ILE A 129 3.52 -13.06 -0.46
CA ILE A 129 4.08 -12.69 -1.78
C ILE A 129 5.31 -11.79 -1.60
N VAL A 130 5.22 -10.79 -0.72
CA VAL A 130 6.35 -9.90 -0.41
C VAL A 130 7.56 -10.69 0.10
N ARG A 131 7.36 -11.62 1.06
CA ARG A 131 8.46 -12.46 1.59
C ARG A 131 9.09 -13.36 0.53
N ALA A 132 8.32 -13.85 -0.44
CA ALA A 132 8.83 -14.68 -1.53
C ALA A 132 9.62 -13.88 -2.58
N SER A 133 9.43 -12.56 -2.62
CA SER A 133 10.02 -11.65 -3.62
C SER A 133 11.22 -10.84 -3.11
N ALA A 134 11.49 -10.91 -1.80
CA ALA A 134 12.60 -10.22 -1.13
C ALA A 134 13.95 -10.87 -1.45
#